data_AF-A0A9D5SQQ7-F1
#
_entry.id   AF-A0A9D5SQQ7-F1
#
_cell.length_a   1.000
_cell.length_b   1.000
_cell.length_c   1.000
_cell.angle_alpha   90.00
_cell.angle_beta   90.00
_cell.angle_gamma   90.00
#
_symmetry.space_group_name_H-M   'P 1'
#
loop_
_entity.id
_entity.type
_entity.pdbx_description
1 polymer ?
#
loop_
_entity_poly.entity_id
_entity_poly.type
_entity_poly.pdbx_seq_one_letter_code
_entity_poly.pdbx_strand_id
1 'polypeptide(L)'
;AARAFRYVNFLGGAVKAPVAQLELLPEIYKAKFSCPDDPQIAKIFDICAYTFHLNSREFLLDGIKRDRWCWSGDAYQSYMVNDYLFADRALNRRTITALYGKPPYLEHINTINDYSAFLLIGTWEYYFTTGDMEFIRFILPRAKALYQFILDRLDENGLVVQRPGDWIFIDWSDIDKDGPLCAEQILLWQAHNAMAKLSAAVGEDGGLYLDRADKLKSVIMEKYWDAEKGAFIDSFTSGRRNVTRHASIFAILYDFVDRDTAEELVKNVLENDAVTKLTTPYFELYELMALCKLGHLGMAQEMIDSYWGGMVRLGATTIWEQYDPTESGIRHYGMYGMRFGKSLCHAWGSGPIYLLGRYVAGVYATSVGSETFAVEPNPGKYAAFDAVVPMRDGTVAVHYDHGRLTVYTELSGGVVKFGGREYALEAGKTLAIE
;
A
#
# COMPACT_ATOMS: atom_id res chain seq x y z
N ALA A 1 -7.10 13.57 27.88
CA ALA A 1 -6.92 13.34 26.44
C ALA A 1 -5.67 12.48 26.24
N ALA A 2 -5.77 11.40 25.46
CA ALA A 2 -4.65 10.50 25.20
C ALA A 2 -3.47 11.21 24.50
N ARG A 3 -2.27 10.65 24.67
CA ARG A 3 -1.02 11.13 24.08
C ARG A 3 -0.19 9.93 23.67
N ALA A 4 0.43 10.00 22.48
CA ALA A 4 1.43 9.03 22.07
C ALA A 4 2.81 9.39 22.65
N PHE A 5 3.46 8.44 23.28
CA PHE A 5 4.83 8.60 23.79
C PHE A 5 5.49 7.25 24.08
N ARG A 6 6.82 7.26 24.09
CA ARG A 6 7.66 6.24 24.73
C ARG A 6 8.36 6.76 25.98
N TYR A 7 8.67 8.06 26.00
CA TYR A 7 9.35 8.74 27.10
C TYR A 7 8.49 9.90 27.61
N VAL A 8 8.44 10.08 28.93
CA VAL A 8 7.77 11.21 29.59
C VAL A 8 8.77 11.89 30.52
N ASN A 9 8.92 13.20 30.37
CA ASN A 9 9.77 14.00 31.25
C ASN A 9 8.90 14.76 32.26
N PHE A 10 9.12 14.53 33.55
CA PHE A 10 8.41 15.20 34.64
C PHE A 10 9.25 16.37 35.17
N LEU A 11 8.80 17.60 34.91
CA LEU A 11 9.44 18.81 35.42
C LEU A 11 8.85 19.17 36.80
N GLY A 12 9.69 19.32 37.83
CA GLY A 12 9.26 19.90 39.12
C GLY A 12 9.24 18.99 40.36
N GLY A 13 9.85 17.79 40.31
CA GLY A 13 10.06 16.95 41.50
C GLY A 13 9.85 15.46 41.25
N ALA A 14 10.06 14.63 42.28
CA ALA A 14 9.93 13.18 42.17
C ALA A 14 8.45 12.76 42.05
N VAL A 15 8.04 12.32 40.85
CA VAL A 15 6.76 11.62 40.66
C VAL A 15 6.93 10.18 41.14
N LYS A 16 6.23 9.82 42.22
CA LYS A 16 6.27 8.44 42.75
C LYS A 16 5.43 7.53 41.86
N ALA A 17 6.09 6.57 41.21
CA ALA A 17 5.47 5.49 40.43
C ALA A 17 4.40 5.96 39.43
N PRO A 18 4.77 6.78 38.41
CA PRO A 18 3.81 7.17 37.38
C PRO A 18 3.30 5.94 36.62
N VAL A 19 1.99 5.88 36.40
CA VAL A 19 1.32 4.84 35.60
C VAL A 19 0.59 5.53 34.44
N ALA A 20 0.63 4.93 33.26
CA ALA A 20 -0.18 5.30 32.11
C ALA A 20 -1.11 4.14 31.76
N GLN A 21 -2.32 4.47 31.31
CA GLN A 21 -3.24 3.49 30.73
C GLN A 21 -3.03 3.46 29.22
N LEU A 22 -2.81 2.26 28.68
CA LEU A 22 -2.74 2.04 27.24
C LEU A 22 -4.16 2.02 26.68
N GLU A 23 -4.40 2.82 25.66
CA GLU A 23 -5.66 2.88 24.95
C GLU A 23 -5.48 2.24 23.56
N LEU A 24 -6.23 1.18 23.27
CA LEU A 24 -6.24 0.48 21.99
C LEU A 24 -7.67 0.12 21.62
N LEU A 25 -7.97 0.09 20.31
CA LEU A 25 -9.15 -0.61 19.83
C LEU A 25 -8.94 -2.11 20.06
N PRO A 26 -9.86 -2.86 20.68
CA PRO A 26 -9.72 -4.30 20.79
C PRO A 26 -9.71 -4.94 19.40
N GLU A 27 -8.61 -5.60 19.05
CA GLU A 27 -8.42 -6.26 17.75
C GLU A 27 -7.97 -7.70 17.94
N ILE A 28 -8.30 -8.55 16.96
CA ILE A 28 -7.85 -9.93 16.92
C ILE A 28 -6.75 -10.03 15.86
N TYR A 29 -5.53 -10.33 16.30
CA TYR A 29 -4.42 -10.64 15.42
C TYR A 29 -4.65 -12.02 14.80
N LYS A 30 -5.21 -12.04 13.59
CA LYS A 30 -5.45 -13.27 12.83
C LYS A 30 -4.18 -13.74 12.12
N ALA A 31 -3.31 -12.80 11.74
CA ALA A 31 -2.08 -13.11 11.05
C ALA A 31 -0.92 -13.45 11.98
N LYS A 32 -0.01 -14.29 11.50
CA LYS A 32 1.27 -14.62 12.13
C LYS A 32 2.32 -14.84 11.07
N PHE A 33 3.57 -14.53 11.38
CA PHE A 33 4.71 -14.86 10.54
C PHE A 33 5.92 -15.19 11.41
N SER A 34 6.61 -16.28 11.09
CA SER A 34 7.91 -16.61 11.67
C SER A 34 8.84 -17.22 10.64
N CYS A 35 10.13 -16.92 10.76
CA CYS A 35 11.19 -17.42 9.90
C CYS A 35 12.36 -17.84 10.80
N PRO A 36 12.59 -19.14 11.01
CA PRO A 36 13.65 -19.63 11.90
C PRO A 36 15.05 -19.12 11.51
N ASP A 37 15.32 -19.01 10.22
CA ASP A 37 16.63 -18.61 9.68
C ASP A 37 16.85 -17.09 9.66
N ASP A 38 15.79 -16.31 9.91
CA ASP A 38 15.86 -14.85 9.94
C ASP A 38 14.96 -14.31 11.07
N PRO A 39 15.46 -14.31 12.33
CA PRO A 39 14.74 -13.74 13.46
C PRO A 39 14.45 -12.24 13.31
N GLN A 40 15.20 -11.54 12.44
CA GLN A 40 15.02 -10.12 12.20
C GLN A 40 13.74 -9.85 11.41
N ILE A 41 13.39 -10.64 10.40
CA ILE A 41 12.13 -10.45 9.67
C ILE A 41 10.91 -10.68 10.57
N ALA A 42 10.96 -11.66 11.48
CA ALA A 42 9.89 -11.88 12.46
C ALA A 42 9.71 -10.67 13.38
N LYS A 43 10.83 -10.09 13.86
CA LYS A 43 10.81 -8.86 14.66
C LYS A 43 10.28 -7.65 13.88
N ILE A 44 10.60 -7.54 12.60
CA ILE A 44 10.06 -6.49 11.72
C ILE A 44 8.54 -6.65 11.59
N PHE A 45 8.05 -7.87 11.37
CA PHE A 45 6.62 -8.17 11.34
C PHE A 45 5.91 -7.73 12.64
N ASP A 46 6.44 -8.10 13.80
CA ASP A 46 5.85 -7.73 15.10
C ASP A 46 5.81 -6.21 15.33
N ILE A 47 6.90 -5.50 14.97
CA ILE A 47 6.97 -4.04 15.08
C ILE A 47 5.98 -3.37 14.12
N CYS A 48 5.85 -3.88 12.89
CA CYS A 48 4.87 -3.39 11.93
C CYS A 48 3.44 -3.64 12.44
N ALA A 49 3.16 -4.82 12.98
CA ALA A 49 1.84 -5.16 13.50
C ALA A 49 1.45 -4.32 14.73
N TYR A 50 2.41 -4.01 15.60
CA TYR A 50 2.20 -3.09 16.71
C TYR A 50 2.04 -1.63 16.23
N THR A 51 2.82 -1.20 15.24
CA THR A 51 2.67 0.12 14.61
C THR A 51 1.28 0.29 14.02
N PHE A 52 0.82 -0.72 13.28
CA PHE A 52 -0.50 -0.71 12.67
C PHE A 52 -1.60 -0.65 13.73
N HIS A 53 -1.55 -1.50 14.77
CA HIS A 53 -2.56 -1.51 15.84
C HIS A 53 -2.67 -0.17 16.57
N LEU A 54 -1.55 0.50 16.83
CA LEU A 54 -1.57 1.82 17.44
C LEU A 54 -2.31 2.86 16.57
N ASN A 55 -2.19 2.75 15.25
CA ASN A 55 -2.86 3.62 14.28
C ASN A 55 -4.28 3.14 13.90
N SER A 56 -4.66 1.91 14.27
CA SER A 56 -6.01 1.37 14.17
C SER A 56 -6.86 1.77 15.38
N ARG A 57 -7.54 2.90 15.24
CA ARG A 57 -8.34 3.54 16.28
C ARG A 57 -9.82 3.47 15.90
N GLU A 58 -10.59 4.52 16.17
CA GLU A 58 -11.95 4.64 15.62
C GLU A 58 -11.95 4.57 14.08
N PHE A 59 -10.85 5.03 13.47
CA PHE A 59 -10.51 4.96 12.05
C PHE A 59 -9.05 4.55 11.89
N LEU A 60 -8.62 4.28 10.65
CA LEU A 60 -7.21 4.15 10.32
C LEU A 60 -6.60 5.55 10.24
N LEU A 61 -5.62 5.82 11.11
CA LEU A 61 -4.91 7.09 11.18
C LEU A 61 -3.54 6.99 10.50
N ASP A 62 -2.98 8.12 10.10
CA ASP A 62 -1.59 8.22 9.63
C ASP A 62 -0.59 7.90 10.75
N GLY A 63 -0.72 8.58 11.90
CA GLY A 63 0.24 8.52 12.99
C GLY A 63 -0.39 8.89 14.33
N ILE A 64 0.09 8.29 15.43
CA ILE A 64 -0.49 8.53 16.77
C ILE A 64 0.02 9.79 17.48
N LYS A 65 1.15 10.37 17.04
CA LYS A 65 1.82 11.49 17.72
C LYS A 65 1.43 12.85 17.11
N ARG A 66 1.72 13.01 15.82
CA ARG A 66 1.44 14.20 15.02
C ARG A 66 0.27 13.87 14.09
N ASP A 67 -0.49 14.89 13.69
CA ASP A 67 -1.70 14.82 12.87
C ASP A 67 -2.83 14.02 13.54
N ARG A 68 -2.76 12.68 13.54
CA ARG A 68 -3.77 11.75 14.06
C ARG A 68 -5.06 11.86 13.26
N TRP A 69 -4.93 11.85 11.95
CA TRP A 69 -6.03 12.06 11.01
C TRP A 69 -6.12 10.93 10.00
N CYS A 70 -7.30 10.81 9.40
CA CYS A 70 -7.50 9.94 8.24
C CYS A 70 -6.95 10.66 7.01
N TRP A 71 -5.79 10.21 6.55
CA TRP A 71 -5.19 10.63 5.30
C TRP A 71 -5.42 9.54 4.25
N SER A 72 -5.90 9.91 3.06
CA SER A 72 -6.34 8.92 2.06
C SER A 72 -5.21 8.03 1.54
N GLY A 73 -4.00 8.59 1.31
CA GLY A 73 -2.83 7.82 0.90
C GLY A 73 -2.44 6.75 1.92
N ASP A 74 -2.36 7.13 3.20
CA ASP A 74 -2.15 6.20 4.32
C ASP A 74 -3.24 5.15 4.42
N ALA A 75 -4.49 5.58 4.30
CA ALA A 75 -5.65 4.71 4.43
C ALA A 75 -5.67 3.64 3.33
N TYR A 76 -5.33 4.00 2.09
CA TYR A 76 -5.25 3.04 0.98
C TYR A 76 -4.26 1.90 1.27
N GLN A 77 -3.06 2.22 1.77
CA GLN A 77 -2.11 1.19 2.21
C GLN A 77 -2.58 0.43 3.44
N SER A 78 -3.23 1.14 4.35
CA SER A 78 -3.75 0.56 5.59
C SER A 78 -4.86 -0.46 5.32
N TYR A 79 -5.68 -0.30 4.27
CA TYR A 79 -6.67 -1.31 3.88
C TYR A 79 -5.98 -2.63 3.52
N MET A 80 -4.90 -2.56 2.73
CA MET A 80 -4.10 -3.73 2.35
C MET A 80 -3.46 -4.40 3.57
N VAL A 81 -2.87 -3.61 4.49
CA VAL A 81 -2.27 -4.16 5.72
C VAL A 81 -3.34 -4.77 6.63
N ASN A 82 -4.49 -4.11 6.77
CA ASN A 82 -5.59 -4.59 7.60
C ASN A 82 -6.10 -5.96 7.12
N ASP A 83 -6.31 -6.13 5.81
CA ASP A 83 -6.76 -7.38 5.21
C ASP A 83 -5.80 -8.56 5.50
N TYR A 84 -4.52 -8.26 5.76
CA TYR A 84 -3.47 -9.24 6.05
C TYR A 84 -3.05 -9.30 7.53
N LEU A 85 -3.72 -8.58 8.44
CA LEU A 85 -3.44 -8.61 9.88
C LEU A 85 -4.66 -8.96 10.73
N PHE A 86 -5.68 -8.08 10.72
CA PHE A 86 -6.90 -8.21 11.52
C PHE A 86 -8.08 -8.72 10.69
N ALA A 87 -8.10 -8.35 9.40
CA ALA A 87 -9.25 -8.43 8.52
C ALA A 87 -10.51 -7.81 9.17
N ASP A 88 -10.38 -6.63 9.81
CA ASP A 88 -11.52 -5.87 10.33
C ASP A 88 -12.15 -5.02 9.21
N ARG A 89 -13.19 -5.57 8.58
CA ARG A 89 -13.96 -4.86 7.54
C ARG A 89 -14.63 -3.59 8.07
N ALA A 90 -15.02 -3.56 9.34
CA ALA A 90 -15.72 -2.41 9.91
C ALA A 90 -14.80 -1.19 10.01
N LEU A 91 -13.52 -1.40 10.34
CA LEU A 91 -12.51 -0.34 10.36
C LEU A 91 -12.27 0.27 8.96
N ASN A 92 -12.18 -0.57 7.92
CA ASN A 92 -12.11 -0.10 6.53
C ASN A 92 -13.38 0.70 6.15
N ARG A 93 -14.58 0.18 6.43
CA ARG A 93 -15.86 0.87 6.13
C ARG A 93 -15.94 2.25 6.77
N ARG A 94 -15.61 2.36 8.06
CA ARG A 94 -15.63 3.64 8.79
C ARG A 94 -14.67 4.64 8.17
N THR A 95 -13.45 4.21 7.85
CA THR A 95 -12.40 5.06 7.27
C THR A 95 -12.77 5.54 5.87
N ILE A 96 -13.19 4.63 4.97
CA ILE A 96 -13.67 4.97 3.62
C ILE A 96 -14.84 5.95 3.69
N THR A 97 -15.81 5.70 4.57
CA THR A 97 -16.97 6.60 4.76
C THR A 97 -16.56 7.99 5.22
N ALA A 98 -15.61 8.07 6.16
CA ALA A 98 -15.11 9.33 6.68
C ALA A 98 -14.37 10.14 5.60
N LEU A 99 -13.50 9.47 4.84
CA LEU A 99 -12.71 10.12 3.77
C LEU A 99 -13.59 10.64 2.63
N TYR A 100 -14.61 9.88 2.20
CA TYR A 100 -15.55 10.39 1.19
C TYR A 100 -16.36 11.59 1.69
N GLY A 101 -16.52 11.78 3.00
CA GLY A 101 -17.33 12.87 3.53
C GLY A 101 -18.73 12.92 2.89
N LYS A 102 -19.15 14.12 2.46
CA LYS A 102 -20.45 14.35 1.82
C LYS A 102 -20.31 15.28 0.60
N PRO A 103 -20.84 14.91 -0.58
CA PRO A 103 -20.86 15.80 -1.74
C PRO A 103 -21.82 17.00 -1.54
N PRO A 104 -21.69 18.10 -2.33
CA PRO A 104 -20.73 18.29 -3.43
C PRO A 104 -19.29 18.48 -2.94
N TYR A 105 -18.32 17.98 -3.71
CA TYR A 105 -16.90 18.17 -3.42
C TYR A 105 -16.43 19.52 -3.95
N LEU A 106 -15.69 20.25 -3.12
CA LEU A 106 -15.11 21.56 -3.46
C LEU A 106 -13.59 21.52 -3.54
N GLU A 107 -12.98 20.47 -3.00
CA GLU A 107 -11.56 20.20 -2.94
C GLU A 107 -11.32 18.69 -3.07
N HIS A 108 -10.11 18.32 -3.45
CA HIS A 108 -9.68 16.92 -3.40
C HIS A 108 -9.69 16.40 -1.95
N ILE A 109 -9.71 15.07 -1.79
CA ILE A 109 -9.65 14.45 -0.46
C ILE A 109 -8.33 14.84 0.20
N ASN A 110 -8.43 15.42 1.40
CA ASN A 110 -7.32 16.05 2.10
C ASN A 110 -6.60 17.14 1.28
N THR A 111 -7.27 17.78 0.31
CA THR A 111 -6.72 18.73 -0.69
C THR A 111 -5.69 18.15 -1.67
N ILE A 112 -5.50 16.82 -1.67
CA ILE A 112 -4.44 16.14 -2.42
C ILE A 112 -5.01 15.36 -3.61
N ASN A 113 -4.46 15.59 -4.80
CA ASN A 113 -5.00 15.03 -6.06
C ASN A 113 -4.93 13.50 -6.08
N ASP A 114 -3.73 12.95 -5.87
CA ASP A 114 -3.47 11.52 -5.82
C ASP A 114 -4.31 10.80 -4.75
N TYR A 115 -4.63 11.48 -3.64
CA TYR A 115 -5.43 10.94 -2.54
C TYR A 115 -6.89 10.71 -2.90
N SER A 116 -7.46 11.56 -3.77
CA SER A 116 -8.78 11.31 -4.34
C SER A 116 -8.77 10.07 -5.25
N ALA A 117 -7.71 9.89 -6.05
CA ALA A 117 -7.57 8.72 -6.92
C ALA A 117 -7.42 7.43 -6.10
N PHE A 118 -6.55 7.42 -5.07
CA PHE A 118 -6.41 6.29 -4.16
C PHE A 118 -7.72 5.89 -3.48
N LEU A 119 -8.58 6.85 -3.11
CA LEU A 119 -9.87 6.52 -2.50
C LEU A 119 -10.78 5.76 -3.46
N LEU A 120 -10.82 6.15 -4.74
CA LEU A 120 -11.61 5.44 -5.77
C LEU A 120 -11.05 4.03 -6.02
N ILE A 121 -9.73 3.90 -6.15
CA ILE A 121 -9.04 2.62 -6.36
C ILE A 121 -9.26 1.69 -5.16
N GLY A 122 -9.02 2.20 -3.95
CA GLY A 122 -9.23 1.46 -2.70
C GLY A 122 -10.68 1.04 -2.47
N THR A 123 -11.66 1.80 -3.01
CA THR A 123 -13.08 1.41 -2.94
C THR A 123 -13.35 0.15 -3.76
N TRP A 124 -12.77 0.05 -4.97
CA TRP A 124 -12.85 -1.16 -5.77
C TRP A 124 -12.13 -2.33 -5.08
N GLU A 125 -10.91 -2.10 -4.58
CA GLU A 125 -10.12 -3.16 -3.95
C GLU A 125 -10.78 -3.70 -2.67
N TYR A 126 -11.37 -2.81 -1.84
CA TYR A 126 -12.20 -3.20 -0.70
C TYR A 126 -13.34 -4.13 -1.14
N TYR A 127 -14.06 -3.80 -2.21
CA TYR A 127 -15.12 -4.66 -2.72
C TYR A 127 -14.57 -5.98 -3.24
N PHE A 128 -13.46 -5.95 -3.95
CA PHE A 128 -12.83 -7.15 -4.49
C PHE A 128 -12.46 -8.14 -3.38
N THR A 129 -11.90 -7.68 -2.25
CA THR A 129 -11.52 -8.58 -1.16
C THR A 129 -12.70 -9.00 -0.28
N THR A 130 -13.70 -8.11 -0.06
CA THR A 130 -14.78 -8.36 0.91
C THR A 130 -16.11 -8.82 0.33
N GLY A 131 -16.40 -8.49 -0.94
CA GLY A 131 -17.69 -8.76 -1.58
C GLY A 131 -18.84 -7.95 -0.98
N ASP A 132 -18.57 -6.92 -0.17
CA ASP A 132 -19.57 -6.14 0.56
C ASP A 132 -20.37 -5.22 -0.36
N MET A 133 -21.31 -5.81 -1.09
CA MET A 133 -22.18 -5.13 -2.04
C MET A 133 -23.11 -4.11 -1.36
N GLU A 134 -23.52 -4.36 -0.12
CA GLU A 134 -24.33 -3.41 0.64
C GLU A 134 -23.58 -2.10 0.83
N PHE A 135 -22.32 -2.18 1.28
CA PHE A 135 -21.48 -1.00 1.44
C PHE A 135 -21.17 -0.31 0.10
N ILE A 136 -20.93 -1.07 -0.97
CA ILE A 136 -20.69 -0.49 -2.29
C ILE A 136 -21.89 0.29 -2.80
N ARG A 137 -23.11 -0.23 -2.68
CA ARG A 137 -24.32 0.52 -3.05
C ARG A 137 -24.49 1.80 -2.23
N PHE A 138 -24.09 1.77 -0.96
CA PHE A 138 -24.12 2.94 -0.08
C PHE A 138 -23.10 4.02 -0.48
N ILE A 139 -21.87 3.62 -0.85
CA ILE A 139 -20.77 4.56 -1.07
C ILE A 139 -20.63 5.01 -2.54
N LEU A 140 -21.07 4.20 -3.51
CA LEU A 140 -20.88 4.44 -4.93
C LEU A 140 -21.40 5.81 -5.42
N PRO A 141 -22.55 6.35 -4.94
CA PRO A 141 -22.97 7.70 -5.32
C PRO A 141 -21.94 8.77 -4.95
N ARG A 142 -21.23 8.60 -3.83
CA ARG A 142 -20.15 9.51 -3.38
C ARG A 142 -18.89 9.33 -4.21
N ALA A 143 -18.56 8.09 -4.58
CA ALA A 143 -17.46 7.79 -5.49
C ALA A 143 -17.66 8.41 -6.87
N LYS A 144 -18.86 8.27 -7.46
CA LYS A 144 -19.22 8.90 -8.74
C LYS A 144 -19.14 10.42 -8.68
N ALA A 145 -19.61 11.03 -7.58
CA ALA A 145 -19.51 12.48 -7.40
C ALA A 145 -18.05 12.96 -7.26
N LEU A 146 -17.19 12.20 -6.56
CA LEU A 146 -15.75 12.53 -6.45
C LEU A 146 -15.06 12.38 -7.79
N TYR A 147 -15.37 11.30 -8.51
CA TYR A 147 -14.85 11.06 -9.84
C TYR A 147 -15.27 12.17 -10.82
N GLN A 148 -16.53 12.62 -10.79
CA GLN A 148 -16.98 13.75 -11.61
C GLN A 148 -16.24 15.05 -11.25
N PHE A 149 -16.04 15.32 -9.96
CA PHE A 149 -15.24 16.46 -9.50
C PHE A 149 -13.81 16.44 -10.08
N ILE A 150 -13.16 15.26 -10.14
CA ILE A 150 -11.84 15.12 -10.77
C ILE A 150 -11.94 15.44 -12.27
N LEU A 151 -12.93 14.88 -12.98
CA LEU A 151 -13.11 15.10 -14.42
C LEU A 151 -13.29 16.58 -14.78
N ASP A 152 -14.04 17.32 -13.98
CA ASP A 152 -14.34 18.74 -14.22
C ASP A 152 -13.08 19.64 -14.07
N ARG A 153 -11.97 19.08 -13.57
CA ARG A 153 -10.71 19.80 -13.31
C ARG A 153 -9.57 19.40 -14.23
N LEU A 154 -9.76 18.40 -15.09
CA LEU A 154 -8.77 18.00 -16.09
C LEU A 154 -8.48 19.14 -17.08
N ASP A 155 -7.32 19.12 -17.70
CA ASP A 155 -7.01 20.02 -18.82
C ASP A 155 -7.70 19.57 -20.12
N GLU A 156 -7.51 20.32 -21.20
CA GLU A 156 -8.04 20.01 -22.53
C GLU A 156 -7.54 18.69 -23.13
N ASN A 157 -6.42 18.14 -22.62
CA ASN A 157 -5.87 16.85 -23.02
C ASN A 157 -6.38 15.70 -22.14
N GLY A 158 -7.24 15.98 -21.16
CA GLY A 158 -7.72 15.01 -20.18
C GLY A 158 -6.69 14.66 -19.11
N LEU A 159 -5.70 15.51 -18.87
CA LEU A 159 -4.66 15.31 -17.86
C LEU A 159 -5.02 15.96 -16.53
N VAL A 160 -4.60 15.33 -15.44
CA VAL A 160 -4.57 15.93 -14.10
C VAL A 160 -3.53 17.04 -14.09
N VAL A 161 -3.96 18.23 -13.70
CA VAL A 161 -3.12 19.41 -13.49
C VAL A 161 -3.41 20.01 -12.13
N GLN A 162 -2.41 20.66 -11.54
CA GLN A 162 -2.61 21.39 -10.30
C GLN A 162 -3.50 22.62 -10.56
N ARG A 163 -4.65 22.69 -9.90
CA ARG A 163 -5.51 23.89 -9.90
C ARG A 163 -5.33 24.65 -8.57
N PRO A 164 -5.82 25.90 -8.47
CA PRO A 164 -5.74 26.65 -7.21
C PRO A 164 -6.37 25.88 -6.05
N GLY A 165 -5.62 25.72 -4.96
CA GLY A 165 -6.02 24.97 -3.76
C GLY A 165 -5.63 23.49 -3.77
N ASP A 166 -5.15 22.96 -4.90
CA ASP A 166 -4.74 21.56 -5.02
C ASP A 166 -3.30 21.37 -4.54
N TRP A 167 -3.02 20.19 -3.98
CA TRP A 167 -1.69 19.69 -3.73
C TRP A 167 -1.44 18.41 -4.54
N ILE A 168 -0.48 18.44 -5.45
CA ILE A 168 0.08 17.22 -6.05
C ILE A 168 1.13 16.68 -5.08
N PHE A 169 0.81 15.62 -4.34
CA PHE A 169 1.69 15.08 -3.31
C PHE A 169 2.60 14.00 -3.91
N ILE A 170 2.05 12.83 -4.24
CA ILE A 170 2.78 11.61 -4.61
C ILE A 170 3.73 11.16 -3.50
N ASP A 171 4.82 11.87 -3.22
CA ASP A 171 5.79 11.46 -2.20
C ASP A 171 6.62 12.66 -1.71
N TRP A 172 7.33 12.46 -0.59
CA TRP A 172 8.36 13.36 -0.09
C TRP A 172 9.69 13.17 -0.85
N SER A 173 9.67 13.44 -2.16
CA SER A 173 10.81 13.30 -3.08
C SER A 173 10.94 14.53 -4.01
N ASP A 174 12.14 14.73 -4.54
CA ASP A 174 12.44 15.79 -5.53
C ASP A 174 11.92 15.37 -6.93
N ILE A 175 10.61 15.55 -7.12
CA ILE A 175 9.87 15.21 -8.35
C ILE A 175 9.64 16.49 -9.16
N ASP A 176 9.80 16.39 -10.49
CA ASP A 176 9.48 17.50 -11.37
C ASP A 176 7.97 17.67 -11.55
N LYS A 177 7.39 18.61 -10.80
CA LYS A 177 5.95 18.92 -10.79
C LYS A 177 5.57 20.13 -11.65
N ASP A 178 6.42 20.55 -12.58
CA ASP A 178 6.07 21.61 -13.52
C ASP A 178 5.06 21.09 -14.56
N GLY A 179 3.80 21.53 -14.48
CA GLY A 179 2.72 21.02 -15.34
C GLY A 179 2.16 19.66 -14.92
N PRO A 180 1.49 18.93 -15.85
CA PRO A 180 0.98 17.59 -15.58
C PRO A 180 2.08 16.60 -15.18
N LEU A 181 1.93 15.93 -14.04
CA LEU A 181 2.89 14.93 -13.52
C LEU A 181 2.50 13.51 -13.97
N CYS A 182 3.42 12.74 -14.56
CA CYS A 182 3.15 11.39 -15.10
C CYS A 182 2.51 10.42 -14.10
N ALA A 183 3.00 10.39 -12.85
CA ALA A 183 2.51 9.47 -11.82
C ALA A 183 1.01 9.68 -11.51
N GLU A 184 0.56 10.92 -11.46
CA GLU A 184 -0.87 11.28 -11.29
C GLU A 184 -1.73 10.79 -12.47
N GLN A 185 -1.16 10.79 -13.68
CA GLN A 185 -1.91 10.35 -14.86
C GLN A 185 -2.12 8.83 -14.85
N ILE A 186 -1.10 8.06 -14.44
CA ILE A 186 -1.23 6.61 -14.28
C ILE A 186 -2.22 6.28 -13.14
N LEU A 187 -2.23 7.07 -12.06
CA LEU A 187 -3.24 6.94 -11.01
C LEU A 187 -4.66 7.24 -11.51
N LEU A 188 -4.85 8.31 -12.30
CA LEU A 188 -6.15 8.59 -12.92
C LEU A 188 -6.58 7.47 -13.88
N TRP A 189 -5.64 6.94 -14.67
CA TRP A 189 -5.89 5.77 -15.53
C TRP A 189 -6.38 4.57 -14.71
N GLN A 190 -5.75 4.30 -13.56
CA GLN A 190 -6.20 3.22 -12.68
C GLN A 190 -7.55 3.54 -12.01
N ALA A 191 -7.82 4.80 -11.68
CA ALA A 191 -9.11 5.23 -11.15
C ALA A 191 -10.24 5.06 -12.18
N HIS A 192 -9.99 5.32 -13.47
CA HIS A 192 -10.93 4.99 -14.54
C HIS A 192 -11.26 3.48 -14.54
N ASN A 193 -10.24 2.63 -14.50
CA ASN A 193 -10.43 1.17 -14.44
C ASN A 193 -11.19 0.73 -13.18
N ALA A 194 -10.90 1.31 -12.02
CA ALA A 194 -11.61 1.03 -10.77
C ALA A 194 -13.09 1.42 -10.87
N MET A 195 -13.41 2.59 -11.45
CA MET A 195 -14.79 3.04 -11.64
C MET A 195 -15.55 2.19 -12.66
N ALA A 196 -14.89 1.69 -13.71
CA ALA A 196 -15.47 0.72 -14.63
C ALA A 196 -15.89 -0.56 -13.89
N LYS A 197 -14.99 -1.11 -13.07
CA LYS A 197 -15.24 -2.34 -12.30
C LYS A 197 -16.33 -2.15 -11.24
N LEU A 198 -16.34 -1.01 -10.53
CA LEU A 198 -17.39 -0.66 -9.58
C LEU A 198 -18.76 -0.51 -10.25
N SER A 199 -18.82 0.11 -11.43
CA SER A 199 -20.07 0.28 -12.18
C SER A 199 -20.60 -1.08 -12.67
N ALA A 200 -19.72 -1.91 -13.25
CA ALA A 200 -20.07 -3.26 -13.66
C ALA A 200 -20.57 -4.12 -12.48
N ALA A 201 -19.96 -4.00 -11.29
CA ALA A 201 -20.36 -4.74 -10.10
C ALA A 201 -21.80 -4.46 -9.66
N VAL A 202 -22.34 -3.27 -9.92
CA VAL A 202 -23.74 -2.91 -9.63
C VAL A 202 -24.67 -3.09 -10.83
N GLY A 203 -24.18 -3.68 -11.94
CA GLY A 203 -24.96 -3.91 -13.16
C GLY A 203 -25.12 -2.68 -14.05
N GLU A 204 -24.27 -1.66 -13.88
CA GLU A 204 -24.21 -0.48 -14.74
C GLU A 204 -23.13 -0.60 -15.82
N ASP A 205 -23.25 0.17 -16.89
CA ASP A 205 -22.26 0.20 -17.97
C ASP A 205 -20.96 0.90 -17.52
N GLY A 206 -19.84 0.17 -17.63
CA GLY A 206 -18.49 0.65 -17.35
C GLY A 206 -17.76 1.22 -18.57
N GLY A 207 -18.33 1.12 -19.78
CA GLY A 207 -17.66 1.40 -21.06
C GLY A 207 -17.06 2.81 -21.15
N LEU A 208 -17.80 3.83 -20.72
CA LEU A 208 -17.32 5.22 -20.74
C LEU A 208 -16.05 5.43 -19.90
N TYR A 209 -15.89 4.68 -18.81
CA TYR A 209 -14.67 4.77 -17.99
C TYR A 209 -13.49 4.10 -18.71
N LEU A 210 -13.71 2.95 -19.36
CA LEU A 210 -12.69 2.26 -20.15
C LEU A 210 -12.23 3.10 -21.34
N ASP A 211 -13.16 3.74 -22.07
CA ASP A 211 -12.84 4.65 -23.18
C ASP A 211 -11.94 5.81 -22.73
N ARG A 212 -12.16 6.33 -21.51
CA ARG A 212 -11.30 7.38 -20.92
C ARG A 212 -9.94 6.83 -20.55
N ALA A 213 -9.88 5.62 -19.99
CA ALA A 213 -8.62 4.94 -19.68
C ALA A 213 -7.78 4.73 -20.95
N ASP A 214 -8.36 4.24 -22.04
CA ASP A 214 -7.64 3.98 -23.29
C ASP A 214 -7.10 5.26 -23.94
N LYS A 215 -7.91 6.33 -23.95
CA LYS A 215 -7.48 7.66 -24.41
C LYS A 215 -6.33 8.20 -23.56
N LEU A 216 -6.48 8.15 -22.23
CA LEU A 216 -5.45 8.65 -21.31
C LEU A 216 -4.16 7.84 -21.43
N LYS A 217 -4.24 6.50 -21.56
CA LYS A 217 -3.07 5.64 -21.80
C LYS A 217 -2.31 6.07 -23.05
N SER A 218 -3.03 6.38 -24.13
CA SER A 218 -2.41 6.85 -25.38
C SER A 218 -1.67 8.18 -25.20
N VAL A 219 -2.28 9.14 -24.49
CA VAL A 219 -1.63 10.42 -24.18
C VAL A 219 -0.42 10.24 -23.27
N ILE A 220 -0.49 9.36 -22.27
CA ILE A 220 0.63 9.08 -21.36
C ILE A 220 1.82 8.51 -22.14
N MET A 221 1.57 7.50 -22.98
CA MET A 221 2.62 6.86 -23.78
C MET A 221 3.22 7.82 -24.81
N GLU A 222 2.43 8.72 -25.39
CA GLU A 222 2.94 9.72 -26.34
C GLU A 222 3.81 10.79 -25.66
N LYS A 223 3.37 11.31 -24.51
CA LYS A 223 3.98 12.51 -23.91
C LYS A 223 5.07 12.23 -22.88
N TYR A 224 5.01 11.10 -22.18
CA TYR A 224 5.91 10.83 -21.04
C TYR A 224 6.86 9.66 -21.25
N TRP A 225 6.57 8.73 -22.17
CA TRP A 225 7.51 7.65 -22.46
C TRP A 225 8.73 8.18 -23.19
N ASP A 226 9.90 8.00 -22.58
CA ASP A 226 11.18 8.40 -23.15
C ASP A 226 11.92 7.16 -23.65
N ALA A 227 11.87 6.92 -24.96
CA ALA A 227 12.46 5.73 -25.58
C ALA A 227 13.99 5.65 -25.46
N GLU A 228 14.69 6.78 -25.31
CA GLU A 228 16.15 6.79 -25.11
C GLU A 228 16.49 6.32 -23.68
N LYS A 229 15.67 6.71 -22.70
CA LYS A 229 15.84 6.31 -21.30
C LYS A 229 15.18 4.98 -20.96
N GLY A 230 14.27 4.50 -21.81
CA GLY A 230 13.41 3.34 -21.52
C GLY A 230 12.63 3.53 -20.22
N ALA A 231 12.09 4.73 -20.00
CA ALA A 231 11.44 5.13 -18.75
C ALA A 231 10.41 6.25 -18.96
N PHE A 232 9.54 6.44 -17.97
CA PHE A 232 8.64 7.60 -17.92
C PHE A 232 9.35 8.81 -17.32
N ILE A 233 9.26 9.96 -18.00
CA ILE A 233 9.66 11.24 -17.42
C ILE A 233 8.54 11.80 -16.54
N ASP A 234 8.89 12.55 -15.51
CA ASP A 234 7.93 13.16 -14.58
C ASP A 234 7.02 14.16 -15.29
N SER A 235 7.62 15.06 -16.09
CA SER A 235 6.92 16.13 -16.80
C SER A 235 7.53 16.37 -18.18
N PHE A 236 6.66 16.51 -19.17
CA PHE A 236 7.04 16.96 -20.51
C PHE A 236 7.07 18.50 -20.62
N THR A 237 6.40 19.22 -19.72
CA THR A 237 6.29 20.70 -19.75
C THR A 237 7.63 21.37 -19.43
N SER A 238 8.37 20.82 -18.47
CA SER A 238 9.65 21.41 -18.04
C SER A 238 10.78 21.25 -19.06
N GLY A 239 10.65 20.27 -19.97
CA GLY A 239 11.71 19.85 -20.90
C GLY A 239 12.91 19.18 -20.23
N ARG A 240 12.93 19.02 -18.89
CA ARG A 240 14.07 18.45 -18.15
C ARG A 240 14.27 16.95 -18.40
N ARG A 241 13.22 16.25 -18.87
CA ARG A 241 13.19 14.80 -19.01
C ARG A 241 13.58 14.11 -17.68
N ASN A 242 13.21 14.66 -16.53
CA ASN A 242 13.55 14.09 -15.22
C ASN A 242 12.86 12.74 -15.06
N VAL A 243 13.54 11.73 -14.50
CA VAL A 243 12.96 10.41 -14.26
C VAL A 243 13.02 10.13 -12.76
N THR A 244 11.86 9.94 -12.16
CA THR A 244 11.72 9.38 -10.82
C THR A 244 11.10 7.99 -10.85
N ARG A 245 11.10 7.31 -9.71
CA ARG A 245 10.66 5.91 -9.59
C ARG A 245 9.14 5.78 -9.66
N HIS A 246 8.41 6.82 -9.24
CA HIS A 246 6.98 6.80 -8.93
C HIS A 246 6.10 6.38 -10.12
N ALA A 247 6.28 6.99 -11.29
CA ALA A 247 5.51 6.63 -12.49
C ALA A 247 5.81 5.19 -12.96
N SER A 248 7.08 4.78 -12.90
CA SER A 248 7.52 3.44 -13.27
C SER A 248 6.96 2.37 -12.32
N ILE A 249 6.97 2.64 -11.01
CA ILE A 249 6.37 1.77 -9.99
C ILE A 249 4.87 1.59 -10.27
N PHE A 250 4.12 2.67 -10.48
CA PHE A 250 2.69 2.55 -10.78
C PHE A 250 2.42 1.87 -12.13
N ALA A 251 3.26 2.09 -13.13
CA ALA A 251 3.13 1.44 -14.42
C ALA A 251 3.24 -0.10 -14.29
N ILE A 252 4.17 -0.57 -13.45
CA ILE A 252 4.33 -2.00 -13.16
C ILE A 252 3.16 -2.52 -12.31
N LEU A 253 2.83 -1.83 -11.21
CA LEU A 253 1.83 -2.29 -10.25
C LEU A 253 0.44 -2.48 -10.87
N TYR A 254 0.02 -1.50 -11.68
CA TYR A 254 -1.31 -1.47 -12.24
C TYR A 254 -1.41 -2.11 -13.64
N ASP A 255 -0.37 -2.84 -14.08
CA ASP A 255 -0.33 -3.48 -15.40
C ASP A 255 -0.56 -2.45 -16.54
N PHE A 256 0.01 -1.24 -16.38
CA PHE A 256 -0.12 -0.17 -17.37
C PHE A 256 0.71 -0.49 -18.63
N VAL A 257 1.87 -1.11 -18.46
CA VAL A 257 2.74 -1.59 -19.52
C VAL A 257 2.78 -3.11 -19.56
N ASP A 258 3.25 -3.68 -20.68
CA ASP A 258 3.48 -5.12 -20.75
C ASP A 258 4.65 -5.58 -19.86
N ARG A 259 4.80 -6.90 -19.73
CA ARG A 259 5.82 -7.49 -18.87
C ARG A 259 7.24 -7.11 -19.30
N ASP A 260 7.53 -7.10 -20.60
CA ASP A 260 8.88 -6.82 -21.09
C ASP A 260 9.27 -5.37 -20.78
N THR A 261 8.37 -4.41 -21.02
CA THR A 261 8.55 -3.01 -20.66
C THR A 261 8.66 -2.84 -19.14
N ALA A 262 7.89 -3.61 -18.35
CA ALA A 262 7.98 -3.58 -16.90
C ALA A 262 9.36 -4.04 -16.38
N GLU A 263 9.94 -5.09 -16.98
CA GLU A 263 11.31 -5.54 -16.65
C GLU A 263 12.37 -4.51 -17.08
N GLU A 264 12.17 -3.82 -18.20
CA GLU A 264 13.03 -2.69 -18.59
C GLU A 264 12.98 -1.55 -17.58
N LEU A 265 11.80 -1.21 -17.05
CA LEU A 265 11.63 -0.21 -16.00
C LEU A 265 12.35 -0.60 -14.70
N VAL A 266 12.31 -1.89 -14.31
CA VAL A 266 13.09 -2.37 -13.16
C VAL A 266 14.56 -2.05 -13.35
N LYS A 267 15.14 -2.44 -14.48
CA LYS A 267 16.56 -2.23 -14.78
C LYS A 267 16.94 -0.76 -14.91
N ASN A 268 16.17 0.01 -15.70
CA ASN A 268 16.53 1.38 -16.07
C ASN A 268 16.21 2.40 -14.95
N VAL A 269 15.30 2.06 -14.04
CA VAL A 269 14.81 2.98 -13.01
C VAL A 269 15.00 2.42 -11.59
N LEU A 270 14.52 1.22 -11.30
CA LEU A 270 14.52 0.71 -9.92
C LEU A 270 15.92 0.26 -9.47
N GLU A 271 16.67 -0.40 -10.34
CA GLU A 271 18.06 -0.81 -10.08
C GLU A 271 19.07 0.30 -10.38
N ASN A 272 18.65 1.39 -11.02
CA ASN A 272 19.53 2.46 -11.41
C ASN A 272 19.82 3.41 -10.25
N ASP A 273 21.06 3.38 -9.74
CA ASP A 273 21.51 4.25 -8.65
C ASP A 273 21.59 5.75 -9.01
N ALA A 274 21.54 6.09 -10.31
CA ALA A 274 21.45 7.48 -10.73
C ALA A 274 20.04 8.07 -10.53
N VAL A 275 19.01 7.22 -10.34
CA VAL A 275 17.66 7.66 -10.01
C VAL A 275 17.53 7.81 -8.50
N THR A 276 17.02 8.97 -8.06
CA THR A 276 16.84 9.29 -6.64
C THR A 276 16.10 8.18 -5.91
N LYS A 277 16.70 7.67 -4.82
CA LYS A 277 16.12 6.64 -3.96
C LYS A 277 14.95 7.20 -3.15
N LEU A 278 14.03 6.32 -2.79
CA LEU A 278 12.92 6.67 -1.92
C LEU A 278 13.41 6.80 -0.47
N THR A 279 12.73 7.64 0.31
CA THR A 279 13.04 7.83 1.74
C THR A 279 11.83 7.67 2.64
N THR A 280 10.68 7.29 2.08
CA THR A 280 9.45 7.04 2.82
C THR A 280 9.11 5.55 2.75
N PRO A 281 8.76 4.90 3.88
CA PRO A 281 8.16 3.57 3.84
C PRO A 281 6.90 3.51 2.97
N TYR A 282 6.22 4.66 2.80
CA TYR A 282 5.06 4.84 1.93
C TYR A 282 5.34 4.37 0.50
N PHE A 283 6.25 5.02 -0.21
CA PHE A 283 6.53 4.64 -1.60
C PHE A 283 7.42 3.40 -1.72
N GLU A 284 8.26 3.13 -0.72
CA GLU A 284 9.01 1.86 -0.65
C GLU A 284 8.06 0.66 -0.71
N LEU A 285 6.91 0.68 -0.03
CA LEU A 285 5.94 -0.42 -0.14
C LEU A 285 5.47 -0.65 -1.59
N TYR A 286 5.13 0.42 -2.33
CA TYR A 286 4.72 0.28 -3.73
C TYR A 286 5.83 -0.29 -4.61
N GLU A 287 7.07 0.15 -4.40
CA GLU A 287 8.23 -0.42 -5.09
C GLU A 287 8.40 -1.92 -4.82
N LEU A 288 8.31 -2.33 -3.56
CA LEU A 288 8.42 -3.73 -3.17
C LEU A 288 7.29 -4.57 -3.76
N MET A 289 6.07 -4.04 -3.81
CA MET A 289 4.95 -4.69 -4.48
C MET A 289 5.21 -4.88 -5.98
N ALA A 290 5.85 -3.90 -6.64
CA ALA A 290 6.17 -3.96 -8.07
C ALA A 290 7.23 -5.02 -8.35
N LEU A 291 8.32 -5.03 -7.56
CA LEU A 291 9.37 -6.04 -7.62
C LEU A 291 8.80 -7.45 -7.39
N CYS A 292 8.01 -7.64 -6.33
CA CYS A 292 7.39 -8.92 -6.03
C CYS A 292 6.43 -9.40 -7.12
N LYS A 293 5.64 -8.50 -7.73
CA LYS A 293 4.73 -8.83 -8.85
C LYS A 293 5.48 -9.36 -10.07
N LEU A 294 6.69 -8.89 -10.33
CA LEU A 294 7.54 -9.37 -11.43
C LEU A 294 8.37 -10.61 -11.07
N GLY A 295 8.38 -11.02 -9.80
CA GLY A 295 9.13 -12.19 -9.33
C GLY A 295 10.49 -11.86 -8.68
N HIS A 296 10.81 -10.57 -8.53
CA HIS A 296 12.05 -10.08 -7.90
C HIS A 296 11.98 -10.05 -6.37
N LEU A 297 11.42 -11.10 -5.75
CA LEU A 297 11.20 -11.16 -4.31
C LEU A 297 12.50 -11.04 -3.50
N GLY A 298 13.61 -11.58 -4.01
CA GLY A 298 14.92 -11.48 -3.35
C GLY A 298 15.34 -10.03 -3.10
N MET A 299 15.19 -9.16 -4.11
CA MET A 299 15.47 -7.73 -3.98
C MET A 299 14.55 -7.07 -2.95
N ALA A 300 13.27 -7.44 -2.94
CA ALA A 300 12.34 -6.92 -1.95
C ALA A 300 12.71 -7.34 -0.51
N GLN A 301 13.16 -8.58 -0.31
CA GLN A 301 13.62 -9.09 0.98
C GLN A 301 14.92 -8.43 1.46
N GLU A 302 15.82 -8.05 0.55
CA GLU A 302 17.02 -7.27 0.87
C GLU A 302 16.67 -5.84 1.27
N MET A 303 15.70 -5.22 0.60
CA MET A 303 15.20 -3.89 0.96
C MET A 303 14.51 -3.88 2.33
N ILE A 304 13.70 -4.91 2.65
CA ILE A 304 13.08 -5.02 3.97
C ILE A 304 14.14 -5.09 5.08
N ASP A 305 15.18 -5.92 4.91
CA ASP A 305 16.25 -6.04 5.91
C ASP A 305 17.09 -4.75 6.03
N SER A 306 17.46 -4.13 4.91
CA SER A 306 18.28 -2.92 4.93
C SER A 306 17.49 -1.71 5.48
N TYR A 307 16.27 -1.49 5.01
CA TYR A 307 15.46 -0.31 5.29
C TYR A 307 14.69 -0.42 6.61
N TRP A 308 13.78 -1.41 6.75
CA TRP A 308 13.05 -1.63 8.00
C TRP A 308 13.98 -2.14 9.10
N GLY A 309 14.86 -3.09 8.77
CA GLY A 309 15.87 -3.54 9.71
C GLY A 309 16.83 -2.42 10.14
N GLY A 310 17.08 -1.43 9.28
CA GLY A 310 17.83 -0.21 9.62
C GLY A 310 17.17 0.56 10.76
N MET A 311 15.87 0.85 10.64
CA MET A 311 15.08 1.49 11.73
C MET A 311 15.12 0.65 13.02
N VAL A 312 14.97 -0.67 12.92
CA VAL A 312 15.01 -1.57 14.08
C VAL A 312 16.37 -1.54 14.78
N ARG A 313 17.48 -1.54 14.02
CA ARG A 313 18.86 -1.42 14.55
C ARG A 313 19.10 -0.09 15.25
N LEU A 314 18.41 0.98 14.82
CA LEU A 314 18.41 2.29 15.49
C LEU A 314 17.50 2.38 16.72
N GLY A 315 16.88 1.26 17.12
CA GLY A 315 16.06 1.17 18.34
C GLY A 315 14.59 1.54 18.16
N ALA A 316 14.10 1.56 16.91
CA ALA A 316 12.68 1.71 16.61
C ALA A 316 11.87 0.58 17.26
N THR A 317 10.79 0.96 17.94
CA THR A 317 9.77 0.04 18.49
C THR A 317 8.44 0.13 17.75
N THR A 318 8.37 1.05 16.79
CA THR A 318 7.31 1.31 15.84
C THR A 318 7.95 1.90 14.57
N ILE A 319 7.32 1.76 13.41
CA ILE A 319 7.87 2.24 12.14
C ILE A 319 7.67 3.74 11.96
N TRP A 320 8.69 4.42 11.43
CA TRP A 320 8.72 5.87 11.30
C TRP A 320 8.03 6.33 10.02
N GLU A 321 7.64 7.59 9.97
CA GLU A 321 7.01 8.22 8.81
C GLU A 321 7.97 8.34 7.61
N GLN A 322 9.25 8.60 7.88
CA GLN A 322 10.28 8.75 6.86
C GLN A 322 11.61 8.24 7.43
N TYR A 323 12.36 7.51 6.62
CA TYR A 323 13.68 7.04 6.99
C TYR A 323 14.64 7.23 5.81
N ASP A 324 15.60 8.12 5.99
CA ASP A 324 16.75 8.23 5.10
C ASP A 324 17.93 7.51 5.77
N PRO A 325 18.39 6.36 5.24
CA PRO A 325 19.53 5.62 5.77
C PRO A 325 20.86 6.39 5.80
N THR A 326 20.97 7.50 5.06
CA THR A 326 22.17 8.35 5.03
C THR A 326 22.20 9.37 6.17
N GLU A 327 21.07 9.62 6.83
CA GLU A 327 21.01 10.44 8.02
C GLU A 327 21.64 9.73 9.24
N SER A 328 21.93 10.50 10.30
CA SER A 328 22.42 9.92 11.54
C SER A 328 22.01 10.71 12.78
N GLY A 329 21.90 9.99 13.90
CA GLY A 329 21.58 10.57 15.20
C GLY A 329 20.25 11.30 15.20
N ILE A 330 20.25 12.55 15.68
CA ILE A 330 19.02 13.32 15.87
C ILE A 330 18.33 13.74 14.57
N ARG A 331 19.03 13.69 13.42
CA ARG A 331 18.46 14.08 12.12
C ARG A 331 17.27 13.21 11.74
N HIS A 332 17.31 11.92 12.09
CA HIS A 332 16.19 11.00 11.86
C HIS A 332 14.87 11.44 12.49
N TYR A 333 14.86 12.30 13.51
CA TYR A 333 13.64 12.74 14.19
C TYR A 333 13.10 14.08 13.68
N GLY A 334 13.87 14.78 12.84
CA GLY A 334 13.48 16.04 12.23
C GLY A 334 12.53 15.83 11.06
N MET A 335 11.52 16.68 10.93
CA MET A 335 10.66 16.81 9.73
C MET A 335 9.88 18.12 9.82
N TYR A 336 9.42 18.67 8.69
CA TYR A 336 8.64 19.93 8.64
C TYR A 336 9.32 21.12 9.33
N GLY A 337 10.66 21.21 9.25
CA GLY A 337 11.43 22.24 9.92
C GLY A 337 11.48 22.13 11.46
N MET A 338 10.90 21.08 12.05
CA MET A 338 10.84 20.85 13.48
C MET A 338 11.80 19.74 13.91
N ARG A 339 12.58 19.98 14.98
CA ARG A 339 13.57 19.03 15.52
C ARG A 339 13.03 17.63 15.84
N PHE A 340 11.76 17.54 16.25
CA PHE A 340 11.06 16.29 16.57
C PHE A 340 9.72 16.19 15.80
N GLY A 341 9.67 16.78 14.61
CA GLY A 341 8.46 16.84 13.79
C GLY A 341 8.00 15.46 13.35
N LYS A 342 8.93 14.59 12.93
CA LYS A 342 8.64 13.29 12.31
C LYS A 342 7.82 12.37 13.21
N SER A 343 6.76 11.74 12.69
CA SER A 343 6.10 10.67 13.43
C SER A 343 6.99 9.43 13.48
N LEU A 344 7.18 8.87 14.67
CA LEU A 344 7.94 7.63 14.86
C LEU A 344 7.04 6.38 14.97
N CYS A 345 5.76 6.55 14.66
CA CYS A 345 4.75 5.51 14.57
C CYS A 345 3.77 5.95 13.47
N HIS A 346 3.93 5.41 12.26
CA HIS A 346 3.15 5.78 11.09
C HIS A 346 2.61 4.54 10.37
N ALA A 347 1.31 4.53 10.02
CA ALA A 347 0.60 3.38 9.50
C ALA A 347 1.18 2.88 8.17
N TRP A 348 1.51 3.80 7.25
CA TRP A 348 2.15 3.47 5.97
C TRP A 348 3.49 2.74 6.09
N GLY A 349 4.06 2.68 7.30
CA GLY A 349 5.28 1.95 7.60
C GLY A 349 5.07 0.44 7.73
N SER A 350 3.82 -0.02 7.76
CA SER A 350 3.47 -1.40 8.14
C SER A 350 3.38 -2.36 6.94
N GLY A 351 3.82 -1.92 5.76
CA GLY A 351 3.82 -2.66 4.50
C GLY A 351 4.41 -4.08 4.52
N PRO A 352 5.47 -4.40 5.30
CA PRO A 352 6.00 -5.75 5.38
C PRO A 352 4.97 -6.82 5.77
N ILE A 353 3.91 -6.48 6.51
CA ILE A 353 2.83 -7.42 6.83
C ILE A 353 2.14 -7.91 5.55
N TYR A 354 1.75 -6.96 4.69
CA TYR A 354 1.13 -7.27 3.40
C TYR A 354 2.11 -8.05 2.53
N LEU A 355 3.37 -7.62 2.44
CA LEU A 355 4.36 -8.27 1.57
C LEU A 355 4.59 -9.74 1.96
N LEU A 356 4.77 -10.01 3.26
CA LEU A 356 5.00 -11.35 3.77
C LEU A 356 3.78 -12.26 3.56
N GLY A 357 2.56 -11.77 3.79
CA GLY A 357 1.36 -12.57 3.56
C GLY A 357 1.03 -12.78 2.07
N ARG A 358 1.12 -11.71 1.27
CA ARG A 358 0.74 -11.70 -0.15
C ARG A 358 1.76 -12.40 -1.05
N TYR A 359 3.05 -12.15 -0.83
CA TYR A 359 4.11 -12.53 -1.77
C TYR A 359 5.07 -13.59 -1.22
N VAL A 360 5.29 -13.67 0.09
CA VAL A 360 6.10 -14.77 0.68
C VAL A 360 5.23 -16.01 0.93
N ALA A 361 4.22 -15.89 1.78
CA ALA A 361 3.23 -16.95 1.99
C ALA A 361 2.35 -17.17 0.75
N GLY A 362 2.25 -16.16 -0.13
CA GLY A 362 1.63 -16.29 -1.43
C GLY A 362 0.10 -16.38 -1.38
N VAL A 363 -0.55 -15.91 -0.32
CA VAL A 363 -2.00 -16.05 -0.15
C VAL A 363 -2.70 -14.82 -0.70
N TYR A 364 -3.63 -15.00 -1.65
CA TYR A 364 -4.37 -13.89 -2.26
C TYR A 364 -5.72 -14.27 -2.87
N ALA A 365 -6.65 -13.32 -2.86
CA ALA A 365 -7.96 -13.47 -3.50
C ALA A 365 -7.85 -13.53 -5.03
N THR A 366 -8.64 -14.41 -5.66
CA THR A 366 -8.71 -14.52 -7.14
C THR A 366 -10.08 -14.15 -7.70
N SER A 367 -11.06 -13.90 -6.84
CA SER A 367 -12.39 -13.42 -7.20
C SER A 367 -12.95 -12.50 -6.12
N VAL A 368 -14.05 -11.81 -6.46
CA VAL A 368 -14.76 -10.89 -5.55
C VAL A 368 -15.18 -11.61 -4.28
N GLY A 369 -15.04 -10.93 -3.13
CA GLY A 369 -15.33 -11.51 -1.82
C GLY A 369 -14.40 -12.62 -1.40
N SER A 370 -13.31 -12.81 -2.15
CA SER A 370 -12.36 -13.91 -1.97
C SER A 370 -13.05 -15.29 -1.97
N GLU A 371 -14.14 -15.43 -2.75
CA GLU A 371 -14.87 -16.71 -2.92
C GLU A 371 -13.93 -17.82 -3.40
N THR A 372 -13.01 -17.46 -4.29
CA THR A 372 -11.84 -18.23 -4.65
C THR A 372 -10.57 -17.49 -4.28
N PHE A 373 -9.54 -18.24 -3.92
CA PHE A 373 -8.21 -17.72 -3.58
C PHE A 373 -7.12 -18.67 -4.03
N ALA A 374 -5.90 -18.16 -4.10
CA ALA A 374 -4.72 -18.94 -4.41
C ALA A 374 -3.70 -18.84 -3.27
N VAL A 375 -2.88 -19.89 -3.17
CA VAL A 375 -1.70 -19.98 -2.31
C VAL A 375 -0.54 -20.32 -3.22
N GLU A 376 0.34 -19.34 -3.48
CA GLU A 376 1.51 -19.46 -4.36
C GLU A 376 2.76 -19.05 -3.58
N PRO A 377 3.25 -19.90 -2.66
CA PRO A 377 4.36 -19.55 -1.79
C PRO A 377 5.63 -19.28 -2.59
N ASN A 378 6.27 -18.14 -2.32
CA ASN A 378 7.57 -17.81 -2.85
C ASN A 378 8.51 -17.54 -1.67
N PRO A 379 9.39 -18.50 -1.31
CA PRO A 379 10.26 -18.35 -0.14
C PRO A 379 11.35 -17.28 -0.33
N GLY A 380 11.72 -16.97 -1.58
CA GLY A 380 12.89 -16.14 -1.87
C GLY A 380 14.14 -16.70 -1.17
N LYS A 381 14.76 -15.90 -0.28
CA LYS A 381 15.95 -16.27 0.49
C LYS A 381 15.68 -17.15 1.72
N TYR A 382 14.42 -17.35 2.12
CA TYR A 382 14.09 -18.08 3.35
C TYR A 382 14.10 -19.59 3.10
N ALA A 383 14.88 -20.36 3.87
CA ALA A 383 14.87 -21.82 3.74
C ALA A 383 13.64 -22.44 4.41
N ALA A 384 13.12 -21.83 5.48
CA ALA A 384 11.86 -22.18 6.10
C ALA A 384 11.07 -20.96 6.59
N PHE A 385 9.74 -21.02 6.55
CA PHE A 385 8.85 -20.05 7.20
C PHE A 385 7.49 -20.66 7.57
N ASP A 386 6.87 -20.07 8.58
CA ASP A 386 5.47 -20.29 8.95
C ASP A 386 4.69 -18.99 8.80
N ALA A 387 3.53 -19.06 8.15
CA ALA A 387 2.62 -17.94 8.02
C ALA A 387 1.19 -18.35 8.28
N VAL A 388 0.43 -17.49 8.95
CA VAL A 388 -1.03 -17.53 8.99
C VAL A 388 -1.52 -16.25 8.37
N VAL A 389 -2.33 -16.36 7.31
CA VAL A 389 -2.84 -15.21 6.57
C VAL A 389 -4.36 -15.17 6.68
N PRO A 390 -4.96 -14.04 7.09
CA PRO A 390 -6.42 -13.89 7.08
C PRO A 390 -6.97 -14.02 5.66
N MET A 391 -8.11 -14.69 5.52
CA MET A 391 -8.80 -14.81 4.24
C MET A 391 -10.30 -14.97 4.51
N ARG A 392 -11.13 -14.13 3.91
CA ARG A 392 -12.58 -14.04 4.23
C ARG A 392 -12.83 -13.92 5.74
N ASP A 393 -13.53 -14.90 6.32
CA ASP A 393 -13.86 -14.98 7.75
C ASP A 393 -12.98 -16.01 8.48
N GLY A 394 -11.98 -16.59 7.79
CA GLY A 394 -11.05 -17.59 8.33
C GLY A 394 -9.60 -17.23 8.06
N THR A 395 -8.74 -18.25 8.01
CA THR A 395 -7.30 -18.11 7.79
C THR A 395 -6.77 -19.21 6.89
N VAL A 396 -5.64 -18.95 6.24
CA VAL A 396 -4.82 -19.93 5.54
C VAL A 396 -3.49 -20.05 6.27
N ALA A 397 -3.15 -21.23 6.75
CA ALA A 397 -1.85 -21.54 7.33
C ALA A 397 -0.95 -22.13 6.25
N VAL A 398 0.27 -21.58 6.13
CA VAL A 398 1.29 -21.96 5.15
C VAL A 398 2.57 -22.27 5.92
N HIS A 399 3.07 -23.49 5.79
CA HIS A 399 4.34 -23.94 6.33
C HIS A 399 5.24 -24.37 5.18
N TYR A 400 6.37 -23.71 5.03
CA TYR A 400 7.38 -24.02 4.04
C TYR A 400 8.68 -24.42 4.73
N ASP A 401 9.28 -25.54 4.32
CA ASP A 401 10.54 -26.04 4.88
C ASP A 401 11.35 -26.76 3.81
N HIS A 402 12.45 -26.15 3.37
CA HIS A 402 13.42 -26.72 2.42
C HIS A 402 12.78 -27.37 1.17
N GLY A 403 11.83 -26.68 0.54
CA GLY A 403 11.12 -27.15 -0.65
C GLY A 403 9.85 -27.97 -0.37
N ARG A 404 9.61 -28.36 0.89
CA ARG A 404 8.36 -29.01 1.30
C ARG A 404 7.34 -27.96 1.69
N LEU A 405 6.10 -28.17 1.28
CA LEU A 405 5.00 -27.24 1.53
C LEU A 405 3.85 -27.95 2.21
N THR A 406 3.38 -27.39 3.32
CA THR A 406 2.14 -27.79 3.98
C THR A 406 1.19 -26.60 4.04
N VAL A 407 -0.05 -26.78 3.58
CA VAL A 407 -1.09 -25.75 3.58
C VAL A 407 -2.35 -26.30 4.24
N TYR A 408 -2.95 -25.50 5.12
CA TYR A 408 -4.20 -25.84 5.80
C TYR A 408 -5.14 -24.63 5.87
N THR A 409 -6.43 -24.89 5.67
CA THR A 409 -7.48 -23.88 5.77
C THR A 409 -8.85 -24.55 5.97
N GLU A 410 -9.73 -23.89 6.70
CA GLU A 410 -11.15 -24.28 6.83
C GLU A 410 -12.01 -23.68 5.69
N LEU A 411 -11.38 -22.94 4.77
CA LEU A 411 -12.06 -22.26 3.68
C LEU A 411 -12.09 -23.13 2.42
N SER A 412 -13.21 -23.10 1.71
CA SER A 412 -13.36 -23.68 0.36
C SER A 412 -12.85 -22.73 -0.72
N GLY A 413 -12.70 -23.23 -1.97
CA GLY A 413 -12.38 -22.39 -3.13
C GLY A 413 -10.90 -22.00 -3.27
N GLY A 414 -10.04 -22.60 -2.45
CA GLY A 414 -8.59 -22.40 -2.50
C GLY A 414 -7.89 -23.33 -3.48
N VAL A 415 -6.84 -22.84 -4.13
CA VAL A 415 -5.88 -23.66 -4.88
C VAL A 415 -4.46 -23.35 -4.43
N VAL A 416 -3.59 -24.36 -4.38
CA VAL A 416 -2.14 -24.19 -4.19
C VAL A 416 -1.44 -24.29 -5.53
N LYS A 417 -0.59 -23.31 -5.85
CA LYS A 417 0.31 -23.33 -7.00
C LYS A 417 1.74 -23.52 -6.50
N PHE A 418 2.31 -24.68 -6.78
CA PHE A 418 3.65 -25.02 -6.30
C PHE A 418 4.33 -26.03 -7.23
N GLY A 419 5.62 -25.82 -7.52
CA GLY A 419 6.39 -26.70 -8.41
C GLY A 419 5.82 -26.82 -9.84
N GLY A 420 5.18 -25.77 -10.36
CA GLY A 420 4.56 -25.77 -11.68
C GLY A 420 3.26 -26.59 -11.80
N ARG A 421 2.68 -26.99 -10.67
CA ARG A 421 1.41 -27.72 -10.59
C ARG A 421 0.40 -26.95 -9.74
N GLU A 422 -0.87 -27.25 -9.98
CA GLU A 422 -2.00 -26.71 -9.22
C GLU A 422 -2.69 -27.84 -8.45
N TYR A 423 -3.02 -27.59 -7.19
CA TYR A 423 -3.64 -28.53 -6.26
C TYR A 423 -4.86 -27.88 -5.61
N ALA A 424 -6.02 -28.53 -5.63
CA ALA A 424 -7.19 -28.01 -4.92
C ALA A 424 -7.00 -28.13 -3.40
N LEU A 425 -7.40 -27.09 -2.66
CA LEU A 425 -7.50 -27.14 -1.20
C LEU A 425 -8.88 -27.65 -0.80
N GLU A 426 -8.91 -28.74 -0.03
CA GLU A 426 -10.12 -29.21 0.62
C GLU A 426 -10.23 -28.59 2.01
N ALA A 427 -11.35 -27.92 2.28
CA ALA A 427 -11.62 -27.30 3.58
C ALA A 427 -11.48 -28.33 4.73
N GLY A 428 -10.74 -27.95 5.76
CA GLY A 428 -10.50 -28.78 6.95
C GLY A 428 -9.49 -29.92 6.75
N LYS A 429 -8.82 -29.99 5.58
CA LYS A 429 -7.75 -30.95 5.31
C LYS A 429 -6.43 -30.24 5.09
N THR A 430 -5.37 -30.88 5.59
CA THR A 430 -4.00 -30.43 5.32
C THR A 430 -3.54 -30.99 3.99
N LEU A 431 -3.07 -30.12 3.09
CA LEU A 431 -2.37 -30.50 1.88
C LEU A 431 -0.87 -30.45 2.13
N ALA A 432 -0.17 -31.56 1.93
CA ALA A 432 1.29 -31.64 1.99
C ALA A 432 1.84 -31.97 0.58
N ILE A 433 2.86 -31.22 0.15
CA ILE A 433 3.54 -31.37 -1.14
C ILE A 433 5.04 -31.48 -0.85
N GLU A 434 5.66 -32.53 -1.37
CA GLU A 434 7.10 -32.84 -1.19
C GLU A 434 7.95 -32.43 -2.39
#